data_AF-A0A7V7XHW1-F1
#
_entry.id   AF-A0A7V7XHW1-F1
#
_cell.length_a   1.000
_cell.length_b   1.000
_cell.length_c   1.000
_cell.angle_alpha   90.00
_cell.angle_beta   90.00
_cell.angle_gamma   90.00
#
_symmetry.space_group_name_H-M   'P 1'
#
loop_
_entity.id
_entity.type
_entity.pdbx_description
1 polymer ?
#
loop_
_entity_poly.entity_id
_entity_poly.type
_entity_poly.pdbx_seq_one_letter_code
_entity_poly.pdbx_strand_id
1 'polypeptide(L)'
;MDNIWGQKLRDAILSNSAVRDGLTDDEAQPLIDWGLALADSIGKKMAQLPDPEGAYETYLAALPKLLTRVNWLTVFSAKKGPEWTKKTIAQVHELTQTLFEEQAPPIDSENMLRYLVLGVEALDRKSVVHQLIQKLSPIDKEGTL
;
A
#
# COMPACT_ATOMS: atom_id res chain seq x y z
N MET A 1 2.45 -2.10 -26.49
CA MET A 1 3.40 -1.13 -25.90
C MET A 1 3.80 -1.69 -24.56
N ASP A 2 5.10 -1.89 -24.35
CA ASP A 2 5.60 -2.38 -23.07
C ASP A 2 5.37 -1.34 -21.98
N ASN A 3 4.91 -1.78 -20.81
CA ASN A 3 4.64 -0.93 -19.66
C ASN A 3 5.95 -0.52 -18.96
N ILE A 4 6.75 0.33 -19.62
CA ILE A 4 8.07 0.78 -19.13
C ILE A 4 7.94 1.45 -17.76
N TRP A 5 6.89 2.25 -17.55
CA TRP A 5 6.62 2.90 -16.27
C TRP A 5 6.32 1.90 -15.16
N GLY A 6 5.47 0.91 -15.45
CA GLY A 6 5.18 -0.17 -14.50
C GLY A 6 6.43 -0.98 -14.16
N GLN A 7 7.30 -1.26 -15.14
CA GLN A 7 8.57 -1.93 -14.87
C GLN A 7 9.47 -1.15 -13.90
N LYS A 8 9.66 0.14 -14.14
CA LYS A 8 10.46 1.00 -13.24
C LYS A 8 9.89 1.03 -11.82
N LEU A 9 8.57 1.09 -11.67
CA LEU A 9 7.90 1.06 -10.36
C LEU A 9 8.05 -0.31 -9.68
N ARG A 10 7.94 -1.42 -10.41
CA ARG A 10 8.20 -2.77 -9.87
C ARG A 10 9.64 -2.89 -9.37
N ASP A 11 10.62 -2.42 -10.14
CA ASP A 11 12.03 -2.48 -9.75
C ASP A 11 12.27 -1.70 -8.44
N ALA A 12 11.66 -0.52 -8.30
CA ALA A 12 11.73 0.27 -7.07
C ALA A 12 11.15 -0.46 -5.85
N ILE A 13 10.02 -1.16 -6.01
CA ILE A 13 9.42 -1.98 -4.95
C ILE A 13 10.37 -3.12 -4.57
N LEU A 14 10.85 -3.88 -5.56
CA LEU A 14 11.68 -5.06 -5.35
C LEU A 14 13.04 -4.72 -4.75
N SER A 15 13.58 -3.54 -5.04
CA SER A 15 14.83 -3.04 -4.43
C SER A 15 14.66 -2.51 -3.00
N ASN A 16 13.43 -2.28 -2.54
CA ASN A 16 13.16 -1.70 -1.22
C ASN A 16 12.94 -2.79 -0.17
N SER A 17 14.01 -3.15 0.55
CA SER A 17 13.94 -4.15 1.62
C SER A 17 12.96 -3.79 2.74
N ALA A 18 12.67 -2.50 2.97
CA ALA A 18 11.75 -2.05 4.01
C ALA A 18 10.29 -2.48 3.77
N VAL A 19 9.95 -2.86 2.53
CA VAL A 19 8.63 -3.43 2.20
C VAL A 19 8.42 -4.80 2.86
N ARG A 20 9.51 -5.54 3.12
CA ARG A 20 9.48 -6.91 3.69
C ARG A 20 10.02 -6.97 5.11
N ASP A 21 10.59 -5.89 5.62
CA ASP A 21 11.26 -5.86 6.92
C ASP A 21 10.34 -6.31 8.06
N GLY A 22 10.79 -7.31 8.82
CA GLY A 22 10.03 -7.89 9.92
C GLY A 22 8.92 -8.88 9.55
N LEU A 23 8.72 -9.18 8.26
CA LEU A 23 7.85 -10.24 7.75
C LEU A 23 8.70 -11.41 7.23
N THR A 24 8.15 -12.62 7.30
CA THR A 24 8.64 -13.77 6.52
C THR A 24 8.27 -13.62 5.04
N ASP A 25 8.90 -14.38 4.15
CA ASP A 25 8.60 -14.33 2.72
C ASP A 25 7.11 -14.63 2.44
N ASP A 26 6.53 -15.64 3.11
CA ASP A 26 5.12 -16.02 2.96
C ASP A 26 4.13 -14.96 3.47
N GLU A 27 4.53 -14.17 4.48
CA GLU A 27 3.75 -13.07 5.02
C GLU A 27 3.85 -11.81 4.15
N ALA A 28 5.03 -11.57 3.55
CA ALA A 28 5.28 -10.40 2.70
C ALA A 28 4.73 -10.58 1.29
N GLN A 29 4.63 -11.82 0.78
CA GLN A 29 4.25 -12.10 -0.60
C GLN A 29 2.94 -11.40 -1.04
N PRO A 30 1.84 -11.42 -0.26
CA PRO A 30 0.61 -10.73 -0.68
C PRO A 30 0.78 -9.21 -0.84
N LEU A 31 1.60 -8.59 -0.01
CA LEU A 31 1.91 -7.15 -0.09
C LEU A 31 2.75 -6.84 -1.33
N ILE A 32 3.70 -7.71 -1.67
CA ILE A 32 4.50 -7.59 -2.88
C ILE A 32 3.62 -7.76 -4.11
N ASP A 33 2.81 -8.82 -4.19
CA ASP A 33 1.93 -9.08 -5.34
C ASP A 33 0.96 -7.92 -5.59
N TRP A 34 0.36 -7.39 -4.51
CA TRP A 34 -0.48 -6.21 -4.59
C TRP A 34 0.29 -4.98 -5.09
N GLY A 35 1.49 -4.73 -4.55
CA GLY A 35 2.35 -3.64 -4.99
C GLY A 35 2.75 -3.73 -6.48
N LEU A 36 3.05 -4.93 -6.97
CA LEU A 36 3.39 -5.17 -8.37
C LEU A 36 2.17 -4.95 -9.29
N ALA A 37 0.99 -5.44 -8.89
CA ALA A 37 -0.25 -5.18 -9.63
C ALA A 37 -0.59 -3.69 -9.69
N LEU A 38 -0.39 -2.96 -8.59
CA LEU A 38 -0.55 -1.50 -8.55
C LEU A 38 0.45 -0.79 -9.45
N ALA A 39 1.73 -1.18 -9.41
CA ALA A 39 2.76 -0.63 -10.29
C ALA A 39 2.38 -0.80 -11.76
N ASP A 40 1.81 -1.94 -12.14
CA ASP A 40 1.34 -2.16 -13.51
C ASP A 40 0.16 -1.26 -13.88
N SER A 41 -0.85 -1.16 -13.01
CA SER A 41 -2.00 -0.29 -13.22
C SER A 41 -1.60 1.17 -13.37
N ILE A 42 -0.76 1.67 -12.46
CA ILE A 42 -0.21 3.03 -12.47
C ILE A 42 0.60 3.25 -13.75
N GLY A 43 1.46 2.32 -14.13
CA GLY A 43 2.27 2.45 -15.34
C GLY A 43 1.43 2.56 -16.62
N LYS A 44 0.32 1.82 -16.70
CA LYS A 44 -0.65 1.93 -17.80
C LYS A 44 -1.37 3.28 -17.80
N LYS A 45 -1.80 3.77 -16.63
CA LYS A 45 -2.42 5.10 -16.48
C LYS A 45 -1.44 6.20 -16.92
N MET A 46 -0.19 6.14 -16.44
CA MET A 46 0.85 7.11 -16.75
C MET A 46 1.16 7.21 -18.23
N ALA A 47 1.19 6.08 -18.95
CA ALA A 47 1.44 6.06 -20.38
C ALA A 47 0.40 6.84 -21.21
N GLN A 48 -0.75 7.18 -20.61
CA GLN A 48 -1.83 7.96 -21.23
C GLN A 48 -1.83 9.43 -20.80
N LEU A 49 -0.98 9.82 -19.84
CA LEU A 49 -0.92 11.19 -19.35
C LEU A 49 -0.17 12.12 -20.34
N PRO A 50 -0.52 13.41 -20.38
CA PRO A 50 0.22 14.40 -21.19
C PRO A 50 1.68 14.58 -20.75
N ASP A 51 1.98 14.37 -19.46
CA ASP A 51 3.32 14.43 -18.88
C ASP A 51 3.57 13.19 -17.99
N PRO A 52 3.97 12.05 -18.58
CA PRO A 52 4.26 10.82 -17.84
C PRO A 52 5.49 10.92 -16.93
N GLU A 53 6.44 11.79 -17.25
CA GLU A 53 7.72 11.92 -16.55
C GLU A 53 7.56 12.69 -15.24
N GLY A 54 6.82 13.80 -15.24
CA GLY A 54 6.47 14.52 -14.01
C GLY A 54 5.62 13.67 -13.07
N ALA A 55 4.70 12.86 -13.62
CA ALA A 55 3.89 11.94 -12.83
C ALA A 55 4.75 10.81 -12.21
N TYR A 56 5.78 10.34 -12.91
CA TYR A 56 6.62 9.22 -12.48
C TYR A 56 7.28 9.46 -11.13
N GLU A 57 7.85 10.65 -10.90
CA GLU A 57 8.54 10.94 -9.64
C GLU A 57 7.59 10.86 -8.43
N THR A 58 6.36 11.33 -8.61
CA THR A 58 5.30 11.27 -7.59
C THR A 58 4.97 9.82 -7.26
N TYR A 59 4.72 8.99 -8.28
CA TYR A 59 4.39 7.57 -8.09
C TYR A 59 5.55 6.76 -7.54
N LEU A 60 6.78 7.05 -7.98
CA LEU A 60 8.01 6.41 -7.52
C LEU A 60 8.26 6.69 -6.03
N ALA A 61 7.95 7.89 -5.55
CA ALA A 61 8.07 8.24 -4.14
C ALA A 61 6.93 7.66 -3.29
N ALA A 62 5.71 7.63 -3.84
CA ALA A 62 4.52 7.25 -3.08
C ALA A 62 4.34 5.73 -2.93
N LEU A 63 4.52 4.95 -4.01
CA LEU A 63 4.16 3.52 -4.01
C LEU A 63 5.02 2.67 -3.07
N PRO A 64 6.37 2.70 -3.11
CA PRO A 64 7.19 1.93 -2.16
C PRO A 64 6.97 2.39 -0.72
N LYS A 65 6.70 3.68 -0.51
CA LYS A 65 6.40 4.25 0.81
C LYS A 65 5.07 3.75 1.35
N LEU A 66 4.03 3.63 0.53
CA LEU A 66 2.75 3.04 0.91
C LEU A 66 2.96 1.61 1.40
N LEU A 67 3.62 0.78 0.60
CA LEU A 67 3.87 -0.62 0.95
C LEU A 67 4.67 -0.73 2.26
N THR A 68 5.69 0.12 2.43
CA THR A 68 6.47 0.18 3.67
C THR A 68 5.58 0.54 4.87
N ARG A 69 4.63 1.48 4.73
CA ARG A 69 3.74 1.87 5.83
C ARG A 69 2.71 0.78 6.15
N VAL A 70 2.20 0.06 5.15
CA VAL A 70 1.34 -1.10 5.37
C VAL A 70 2.08 -2.22 6.11
N ASN A 71 3.32 -2.50 5.71
CA ASN A 71 4.20 -3.41 6.45
C ASN A 71 4.37 -2.95 7.90
N TRP A 72 4.67 -1.66 8.11
CA TRP A 72 4.85 -1.11 9.46
C TRP A 72 3.60 -1.23 10.34
N LEU A 73 2.41 -1.00 9.79
CA LEU A 73 1.15 -1.20 10.52
C LEU A 73 0.97 -2.67 10.91
N THR A 74 1.44 -3.61 10.08
CA THR A 74 1.38 -5.05 10.35
C THR A 74 2.36 -5.45 11.46
N VAL A 75 3.62 -5.00 11.39
CA VAL A 75 4.70 -5.50 12.25
C VAL A 75 4.80 -4.71 13.57
N PHE A 76 4.54 -3.40 13.55
CA PHE A 76 4.94 -2.51 14.65
C PHE A 76 3.77 -1.87 15.40
N SER A 77 2.53 -1.93 14.91
CA SER A 77 1.37 -1.27 15.54
C SER A 77 1.18 -1.66 17.01
N ALA A 78 1.19 -2.95 17.31
CA ALA A 78 1.06 -3.47 18.67
C ALA A 78 2.18 -2.97 19.61
N LYS A 79 3.42 -2.96 19.13
CA LYS A 79 4.59 -2.54 19.92
C LYS A 79 4.68 -1.02 20.12
N LYS A 80 4.30 -0.25 19.11
CA LYS A 80 4.47 1.23 19.10
C LYS A 80 3.26 1.95 19.70
N GLY A 81 2.13 1.27 19.82
CA GLY A 81 0.93 1.77 20.48
C GLY A 81 0.05 2.67 19.61
N PRO A 82 -1.07 3.16 20.18
CA PRO A 82 -2.15 3.77 19.41
C PRO A 82 -1.78 5.08 18.71
N GLU A 83 -1.02 5.97 19.38
CA GLU A 83 -0.68 7.29 18.81
C GLU A 83 0.27 7.19 17.60
N TRP A 84 1.24 6.28 17.66
CA TRP A 84 2.09 5.99 16.51
C TRP A 84 1.29 5.34 15.38
N THR A 85 0.36 4.44 15.72
CA THR A 85 -0.50 3.76 14.75
C THR A 85 -1.41 4.75 14.02
N LYS A 86 -2.05 5.69 14.74
CA LYS A 86 -2.84 6.79 14.14
C LYS A 86 -2.04 7.60 13.13
N LYS A 87 -0.83 8.03 13.50
CA LYS A 87 0.05 8.79 12.60
C LYS A 87 0.42 8.00 11.35
N THR A 88 0.66 6.70 11.51
CA THR A 88 1.00 5.82 10.39
C THR A 88 -0.21 5.59 9.47
N ILE A 89 -1.43 5.44 10.02
CA ILE A 89 -2.67 5.39 9.24
C ILE A 89 -2.88 6.68 8.45
N ALA A 90 -2.64 7.85 9.04
CA ALA A 90 -2.75 9.13 8.34
C ALA A 90 -1.79 9.22 7.14
N GLN A 91 -0.55 8.74 7.31
CA GLN A 91 0.42 8.65 6.20
C GLN A 91 -0.03 7.68 5.11
N VAL A 92 -0.60 6.52 5.49
CA VAL A 92 -1.19 5.59 4.53
C VAL A 92 -2.30 6.28 3.76
N HIS A 93 -3.17 7.04 4.43
CA HIS A 93 -4.26 7.75 3.79
C HIS A 93 -3.77 8.78 2.76
N GLU A 94 -2.81 9.63 3.12
CA GLU A 94 -2.20 10.58 2.19
C GLU A 94 -1.58 9.90 0.96
N LEU A 95 -0.90 8.77 1.17
CA LEU A 95 -0.28 8.00 0.10
C LEU A 95 -1.33 7.34 -0.81
N THR A 96 -2.41 6.79 -0.23
CA THR A 96 -3.52 6.24 -1.02
C THR A 96 -4.24 7.31 -1.83
N GLN A 97 -4.44 8.51 -1.28
CA GLN A 97 -5.00 9.64 -2.03
C GLN A 97 -4.08 10.07 -3.17
N THR A 98 -2.76 10.06 -2.97
CA THR A 98 -1.79 10.36 -4.02
C THR A 98 -1.81 9.30 -5.13
N LEU A 99 -1.95 8.03 -4.78
CA LEU A 99 -1.85 6.92 -5.73
C LEU A 99 -3.15 6.65 -6.49
N PHE A 100 -4.30 6.83 -5.83
CA PHE A 100 -5.61 6.48 -6.37
C PHE A 100 -6.47 7.70 -6.71
N GLU A 101 -6.08 8.91 -6.29
CA GLU A 101 -6.81 10.15 -6.51
C GLU A 101 -8.29 9.99 -6.08
N GLU A 102 -9.24 10.25 -6.97
CA GLU A 102 -10.67 10.13 -6.71
C GLU A 102 -11.15 8.69 -6.43
N GLN A 103 -10.32 7.68 -6.72
CA GLN A 103 -10.63 6.27 -6.48
C GLN A 103 -10.11 5.78 -5.12
N ALA A 104 -9.46 6.66 -4.34
CA ALA A 104 -8.95 6.29 -3.02
C ALA A 104 -10.11 5.85 -2.11
N PRO A 105 -10.00 4.66 -1.46
CA PRO A 105 -11.04 4.23 -0.56
C PRO A 105 -11.11 5.16 0.66
N PRO A 106 -12.32 5.41 1.20
CA PRO A 106 -12.45 6.18 2.42
C PRO A 106 -11.81 5.40 3.58
N ILE A 107 -10.79 5.98 4.21
CA ILE A 107 -10.12 5.37 5.36
C ILE A 107 -10.74 5.91 6.65
N ASP A 108 -11.53 5.06 7.29
CA ASP A 108 -11.97 5.29 8.68
C ASP A 108 -10.81 4.98 9.63
N SER A 109 -10.11 6.04 10.03
CA SER A 109 -8.93 5.95 10.88
C SER A 109 -9.23 5.40 12.27
N GLU A 110 -10.43 5.63 12.81
CA GLU A 110 -10.80 5.11 14.14
C GLU A 110 -11.06 3.61 14.08
N ASN A 111 -11.81 3.15 13.07
CA ASN A 111 -12.08 1.73 12.88
C ASN A 111 -10.80 0.96 12.53
N MET A 112 -9.93 1.53 11.70
CA MET A 112 -8.63 0.93 11.36
C MET A 112 -7.70 0.86 12.58
N LEU A 113 -7.69 1.91 13.42
CA LEU A 113 -6.96 1.89 14.68
C LEU A 113 -7.49 0.81 15.63
N ARG A 114 -8.81 0.72 15.82
CA ARG A 114 -9.42 -0.32 16.66
C ARG A 114 -9.05 -1.70 16.16
N TYR A 115 -9.14 -1.94 14.86
CA TYR A 115 -8.70 -3.20 14.25
C TYR A 115 -7.22 -3.50 14.52
N LEU A 116 -6.33 -2.53 14.34
CA LEU A 116 -4.88 -2.73 14.48
C LEU A 116 -4.41 -2.86 15.94
N VAL A 117 -5.05 -2.16 16.87
CA VAL A 117 -4.68 -2.18 18.29
C VAL A 117 -5.37 -3.30 19.05
N LEU A 118 -6.63 -3.64 18.70
CA LEU A 118 -7.43 -4.62 19.43
C LEU A 118 -7.56 -5.97 18.71
N GLY A 119 -7.39 -6.01 17.39
CA GLY A 119 -7.64 -7.19 16.56
C GLY A 119 -6.40 -7.95 16.10
N VAL A 120 -5.21 -7.32 16.10
CA VAL A 120 -3.97 -7.92 15.57
C VAL A 120 -3.41 -9.03 16.48
N GLU A 121 -3.67 -8.98 17.79
CA GLU A 121 -3.19 -10.04 18.70
C GLU A 121 -3.84 -11.41 18.43
N ALA A 122 -4.99 -11.45 17.75
CA ALA A 122 -5.73 -12.67 17.43
C ALA A 122 -5.47 -13.20 16.00
N LEU A 123 -4.76 -12.46 15.16
CA LEU A 123 -4.55 -12.78 13.75
C LEU A 123 -3.06 -12.97 13.45
N ASP A 124 -2.74 -13.90 12.55
CA ASP A 124 -1.39 -13.98 12.00
C ASP A 124 -1.12 -12.76 11.09
N ARG A 125 0.16 -12.42 10.89
CA ARG A 125 0.55 -11.21 10.15
C ARG A 125 0.12 -11.24 8.70
N LYS A 126 0.09 -12.42 8.07
CA LYS A 126 -0.39 -12.57 6.68
C LYS A 126 -1.86 -12.20 6.58
N SER A 127 -2.69 -12.66 7.52
CA SER A 127 -4.09 -12.26 7.62
C SER A 127 -4.26 -10.74 7.81
N VAL A 128 -3.41 -10.11 8.62
CA VAL A 128 -3.42 -8.65 8.79
C VAL A 128 -3.06 -7.92 7.49
N VAL A 129 -2.04 -8.37 6.77
CA VAL A 129 -1.65 -7.83 5.45
C VAL A 129 -2.83 -7.91 4.48
N HIS A 130 -3.47 -9.08 4.35
CA HIS A 130 -4.61 -9.24 3.45
C HIS A 130 -5.77 -8.29 3.78
N GLN A 131 -6.12 -8.13 5.06
CA GLN A 131 -7.19 -7.21 5.44
C GLN A 131 -6.84 -5.75 5.20
N LEU A 132 -5.57 -5.37 5.41
CA LEU A 132 -5.11 -4.02 5.07
C LEU A 132 -5.19 -3.79 3.56
N ILE A 133 -4.72 -4.73 2.73
CA ILE A 133 -4.82 -4.65 1.27
C ILE A 133 -6.28 -4.50 0.84
N GLN A 134 -7.21 -5.28 1.40
CA GLN A 134 -8.63 -5.19 1.08
C GLN A 134 -9.24 -3.82 1.43
N LYS A 135 -8.85 -3.23 2.57
CA LYS A 135 -9.33 -1.91 3.00
C LYS A 135 -8.72 -0.75 2.20
N LEU A 136 -7.53 -0.95 1.64
CA LEU A 136 -6.76 0.09 0.96
C LEU A 136 -6.84 0.02 -0.56
N SER A 137 -7.32 -1.10 -1.11
CA SER A 137 -7.53 -1.21 -2.55
C SER A 137 -8.73 -0.34 -2.97
N PRO A 138 -8.62 0.36 -4.11
CA PRO A 138 -9.75 1.12 -4.65
C PRO A 138 -10.94 0.18 -4.86
N ILE A 139 -12.13 0.67 -4.51
CA ILE A 139 -13.38 -0.04 -4.80
C ILE A 139 -13.69 0.27 -6.25
N ASP A 140 -13.50 -0.69 -7.16
CA ASP A 140 -13.94 -0.52 -8.54
C ASP A 140 -15.42 -0.11 -8.53
N LYS A 141 -15.80 0.86 -9.36
CA LYS A 141 -17.21 1.26 -9.56
C LYS A 141 -18.10 0.08 -10.01
N GLU A 142 -17.51 -1.06 -10.38
CA GLU A 142 -18.17 -2.30 -10.77
C GLU A 142 -18.06 -3.44 -9.74
N GLY A 143 -17.41 -3.23 -8.58
CA GLY A 143 -17.47 -4.18 -7.46
C GLY A 143 -16.91 -5.57 -7.75
N THR A 144 -15.74 -5.69 -8.39
CA THR A 144 -15.06 -6.99 -8.50
C THR A 144 -13.57 -6.85 -8.16
N LEU A 145 -13.10 -7.67 -7.21
CA LEU A 145 -11.68 -7.94 -6.97
C LEU A 145 -11.19 -9.02 -7.95
#